data_AF-A0A1T4PWC2-F1
#
_entry.id   AF-A0A1T4PWC2-F1
#
_cell.length_a   1.000
_cell.length_b   1.000
_cell.length_c   1.000
_cell.angle_alpha   90.00
_cell.angle_beta   90.00
_cell.angle_gamma   90.00
#
_symmetry.space_group_name_H-M   'P 1'
#
loop_
_entity.id
_entity.type
_entity.pdbx_description
1 polymer ?
#
loop_
_entity_poly.entity_id
_entity_poly.type
_entity_poly.pdbx_seq_one_letter_code
_entity_poly.pdbx_strand_id
1 'polypeptide(L)'
;MAALSPLTVPRWRAFLRDYSSRYWTSTALRNLERTGVAHLVPSEAQRASGWLGGAPASEEEIAAVEERSGGRLSPSYRDFLWATNGFTGIGRVALLPVEQVGWFPDALPGVGAGAPPPGPRAAPALPADRTDDGGG
;
A
#
# COMPACT_ATOMS: atom_id res chain seq x y z
N MET A 1 4.05 -24.84 -1.46
CA MET A 1 3.74 -23.41 -1.68
C MET A 1 4.79 -22.59 -0.97
N ALA A 2 5.66 -21.88 -1.69
CA ALA A 2 6.67 -21.04 -1.04
C ALA A 2 5.97 -19.96 -0.21
N ALA A 3 6.25 -19.92 1.10
CA ALA A 3 5.82 -18.83 1.95
C ALA A 3 6.35 -17.53 1.31
N LEU A 4 5.44 -16.61 0.96
CA LEU A 4 5.82 -15.29 0.49
C LEU A 4 6.72 -14.69 1.57
N SER A 5 8.02 -14.58 1.27
CA SER A 5 8.95 -13.95 2.20
C SER A 5 8.45 -12.52 2.47
N PRO A 6 8.48 -12.04 3.72
CA PRO A 6 8.07 -10.68 4.02
C PRO A 6 8.85 -9.71 3.13
N LEU A 7 8.12 -8.83 2.45
CA LEU A 7 8.70 -7.81 1.58
C LEU A 7 9.27 -6.71 2.45
N THR A 8 10.58 -6.76 2.67
CA THR A 8 11.32 -5.74 3.43
C THR A 8 11.47 -4.44 2.64
N VAL A 9 11.77 -3.32 3.34
CA VAL A 9 12.01 -2.01 2.70
C VAL A 9 12.99 -2.07 1.51
N PRO A 10 14.17 -2.73 1.60
CA PRO A 10 15.08 -2.81 0.45
C PRO A 10 14.50 -3.58 -0.73
N ARG A 11 13.69 -4.63 -0.48
CA ARG A 11 13.03 -5.39 -1.54
C ARG A 11 11.98 -4.56 -2.25
N TRP A 12 11.17 -3.82 -1.50
CA TRP A 12 10.22 -2.86 -2.07
C TRP A 12 10.92 -1.81 -2.92
N ARG A 13 11.97 -1.17 -2.40
CA ARG A 13 12.74 -0.15 -3.15
C ARG A 13 13.33 -0.70 -4.44
N ALA A 14 13.89 -1.92 -4.41
CA ALA A 14 14.44 -2.55 -5.62
C ALA A 14 13.35 -2.85 -6.66
N PHE A 15 12.25 -3.47 -6.23
CA PHE A 15 11.12 -3.79 -7.10
C PHE A 15 10.51 -2.54 -7.75
N LEU A 16 10.23 -1.50 -6.95
CA LEU A 16 9.59 -0.28 -7.44
C LEU A 16 10.50 0.52 -8.38
N ARG A 17 11.83 0.41 -8.21
CA ARG A 17 12.80 1.10 -9.08
C ARG A 17 12.85 0.42 -10.45
N ASP A 18 12.89 -0.92 -10.46
CA ASP A 18 12.77 -1.71 -11.69
C ASP A 18 11.42 -1.44 -12.39
N TYR A 19 10.33 -1.42 -11.62
CA TYR A 19 9.00 -1.09 -12.14
C TYR A 19 8.96 0.31 -12.77
N SER A 20 9.49 1.32 -12.08
CA SER A 20 9.53 2.70 -12.57
C SER A 20 10.27 2.80 -13.91
N SER A 21 11.45 2.15 -14.01
CA SER A 21 12.24 2.09 -15.25
C SER A 21 11.43 1.52 -16.43
N ARG A 22 10.73 0.40 -16.20
CA ARG A 22 9.89 -0.24 -17.23
C ARG A 22 8.67 0.61 -17.60
N TYR A 23 8.09 1.32 -16.64
CA TYR A 23 6.91 2.13 -16.88
C TYR A 23 7.19 3.33 -17.82
N TRP A 24 8.34 3.99 -17.70
CA TRP A 24 8.69 5.15 -18.55
C TRP A 24 8.79 4.81 -20.04
N THR A 25 9.10 3.55 -20.37
CA THR A 25 9.16 3.09 -21.76
C THR A 25 7.87 2.39 -22.22
N SER A 26 6.88 2.26 -21.32
CA SER A 26 5.66 1.50 -21.56
C SER A 26 4.67 2.19 -22.50
N THR A 27 3.88 1.40 -23.20
CA THR A 27 2.71 1.88 -23.95
C THR A 27 1.59 2.38 -23.01
N ALA A 28 1.58 1.93 -21.76
CA ALA A 28 0.59 2.34 -20.76
C ALA A 28 0.70 3.85 -20.46
N LEU A 29 1.92 4.36 -20.23
CA LEU A 29 2.16 5.79 -20.03
C LEU A 29 1.73 6.60 -21.26
N ARG A 30 2.16 6.19 -22.46
CA ARG A 30 1.80 6.87 -23.73
C ARG A 30 0.29 6.95 -23.93
N ASN A 31 -0.43 5.87 -23.59
CA ASN A 31 -1.89 5.86 -23.67
C ASN A 31 -2.52 6.77 -22.63
N LEU A 32 -1.99 6.80 -21.41
CA LEU A 32 -2.51 7.63 -20.32
C LEU A 32 -2.35 9.12 -20.62
N GLU A 33 -1.20 9.53 -21.14
CA GLU A 33 -0.93 10.91 -21.57
C GLU A 33 -1.90 11.36 -22.66
N ARG A 34 -2.30 10.44 -23.54
CA ARG A 34 -3.29 10.70 -24.59
C ARG A 34 -4.73 10.76 -24.08
N THR A 35 -5.10 9.94 -23.09
CA THR A 35 -6.48 9.87 -22.57
C THR A 35 -6.77 10.87 -21.45
N GLY A 36 -5.75 11.44 -20.80
CA GLY A 36 -5.88 12.67 -20.02
C GLY A 36 -6.44 12.52 -18.59
N VAL A 37 -6.18 11.41 -17.88
CA VAL A 37 -6.55 11.30 -16.46
C VAL A 37 -5.46 11.94 -15.59
N ALA A 38 -5.59 13.26 -15.36
CA ALA A 38 -4.52 14.10 -14.79
C ALA A 38 -3.86 13.55 -13.51
N HIS A 39 -4.63 13.01 -12.56
CA HIS A 39 -4.09 12.52 -11.28
C HIS A 39 -3.31 11.19 -11.40
N LEU A 40 -3.39 10.51 -12.55
CA LEU A 40 -2.63 9.29 -12.81
C LEU A 40 -1.35 9.55 -13.62
N VAL A 41 -1.27 10.71 -14.27
CA VAL A 41 -0.10 11.10 -15.07
C VAL A 41 1.04 11.45 -14.10
N PRO A 42 2.22 10.83 -14.24
CA PRO A 42 3.36 11.18 -13.40
C PRO A 42 3.74 12.66 -13.53
N SER A 43 4.03 13.28 -12.40
CA SER A 43 4.52 14.65 -12.31
C SER A 43 5.89 14.83 -12.97
N GLU A 44 6.26 16.09 -13.23
CA GLU A 44 7.57 16.41 -13.79
C GLU A 44 8.72 16.02 -12.86
N ALA A 45 8.53 16.11 -11.54
CA ALA A 45 9.53 15.66 -10.56
C ALA A 45 9.78 14.14 -10.64
N GLN A 46 8.72 13.35 -10.84
CA GLN A 46 8.84 11.91 -11.03
C GLN A 46 9.52 11.59 -12.37
N ARG A 47 9.22 12.34 -13.42
CA ARG A 47 9.87 12.22 -14.73
C ARG A 47 11.37 12.54 -14.66
N ALA A 48 11.73 13.64 -14.01
CA ALA A 48 13.12 14.06 -13.86
C ALA A 48 13.96 13.08 -13.02
N SER A 49 13.36 12.50 -11.97
CA SER A 49 14.04 11.52 -11.10
C SER A 49 14.04 10.09 -11.65
N GLY A 50 13.17 9.80 -12.64
CA GLY A 50 12.92 8.43 -13.09
C GLY A 50 12.20 7.55 -12.05
N TRP A 51 11.73 8.13 -10.95
CA TRP A 51 11.08 7.43 -9.83
C TRP A 51 9.59 7.78 -9.78
N LEU A 52 8.71 6.77 -9.76
CA LEU A 52 7.25 6.97 -9.71
C LEU A 52 6.68 7.10 -8.29
N GLY A 53 7.49 6.87 -7.27
CA GLY A 53 7.06 6.96 -5.88
C GLY A 53 7.24 8.34 -5.27
N GLY A 54 6.68 8.53 -4.07
CA GLY A 54 7.02 9.64 -3.20
C GLY A 54 8.32 9.44 -2.43
N ALA A 55 8.63 10.39 -1.55
CA ALA A 55 9.61 10.18 -0.49
C ALA A 55 9.10 9.10 0.48
N PRO A 56 9.95 8.34 1.17
CA PRO A 56 9.54 7.47 2.27
C PRO A 56 8.69 8.20 3.31
N ALA A 57 7.66 7.52 3.84
CA ALA A 57 6.94 8.02 5.00
C ALA A 57 7.80 7.89 6.27
N SER A 58 7.65 8.81 7.20
CA SER A 58 8.25 8.72 8.54
C SER A 58 7.48 7.77 9.45
N GLU A 59 8.08 7.38 10.57
CA GLU A 59 7.37 6.56 11.57
C GLU A 59 6.18 7.32 12.17
N GLU A 60 6.32 8.63 12.35
CA GLU A 60 5.27 9.51 12.87
C GLU A 60 4.08 9.60 11.91
N GLU A 61 4.34 9.71 10.60
CA GLU A 61 3.30 9.74 9.58
C GLU A 61 2.54 8.40 9.51
N ILE A 62 3.25 7.29 9.63
CA ILE A 62 2.66 5.94 9.69
C ILE A 62 1.85 5.75 10.97
N ALA A 63 2.36 6.16 12.13
CA ALA A 63 1.63 6.09 13.38
C ALA A 63 0.34 6.92 13.35
N ALA A 64 0.39 8.11 12.74
CA ALA A 64 -0.77 8.97 12.60
C ALA A 64 -1.88 8.33 11.76
N VAL A 65 -1.55 7.58 10.70
CA VAL A 65 -2.59 6.89 9.91
C VAL A 65 -3.17 5.68 10.64
N GLU A 66 -2.36 4.96 11.42
CA GLU A 66 -2.84 3.86 12.26
C GLU A 66 -3.85 4.34 13.30
N GLU A 67 -3.57 5.49 13.92
CA GLU A 67 -4.48 6.15 14.85
C GLU A 67 -5.80 6.56 14.18
N ARG A 68 -5.73 7.27 13.04
CA ARG A 68 -6.93 7.71 12.30
C ARG A 68 -7.76 6.55 11.75
N SER A 69 -7.12 5.46 11.36
CA SER A 69 -7.80 4.29 10.77
C SER A 69 -8.31 3.31 11.83
N GLY A 70 -8.01 3.54 13.12
CA GLY A 70 -8.45 2.69 14.22
C GLY A 70 -7.78 1.32 14.29
N GLY A 71 -6.59 1.16 13.70
CA GLY A 71 -5.90 -0.13 13.65
C GLY A 71 -4.46 -0.06 13.14
N ARG A 72 -3.67 -1.07 13.51
CA ARG A 72 -2.29 -1.24 13.00
C ARG A 72 -2.31 -1.60 11.52
N LEU A 73 -1.41 -1.00 10.74
CA LEU A 73 -1.16 -1.42 9.37
C LEU A 73 -0.47 -2.79 9.37
N SER A 74 -0.67 -3.56 8.29
CA SER A 74 0.07 -4.81 8.13
C SER A 74 1.58 -4.54 8.00
N PRO A 75 2.47 -5.41 8.51
CA PRO A 75 3.92 -5.19 8.46
C PRO A 75 4.45 -4.92 7.04
N SER A 76 3.96 -5.67 6.05
CA SER A 76 4.35 -5.49 4.64
C SER A 76 3.94 -4.11 4.09
N TYR A 77 2.82 -3.56 4.56
CA TYR A 77 2.38 -2.23 4.14
C TYR A 77 3.17 -1.12 4.83
N ARG A 78 3.59 -1.30 6.08
CA ARG A 78 4.57 -0.39 6.72
C ARG A 78 5.90 -0.38 5.97
N ASP A 79 6.41 -1.56 5.61
CA ASP A 79 7.63 -1.68 4.79
C ASP A 79 7.48 -1.01 3.41
N PHE A 80 6.29 -1.05 2.82
CA PHE A 80 6.00 -0.32 1.59
C PHE A 80 6.04 1.20 1.82
N LEU A 81 5.40 1.72 2.88
CA LEU A 81 5.36 3.16 3.18
C LEU A 81 6.75 3.72 3.53
N TRP A 82 7.58 2.96 4.24
CA TRP A 82 8.99 3.29 4.44
C TRP A 82 9.84 3.19 3.16
N ALA A 83 9.38 2.46 2.14
CA ALA A 83 10.04 2.46 0.84
C ALA A 83 9.59 3.64 -0.03
N THR A 84 8.30 3.99 0.01
CA THR A 84 7.64 5.03 -0.78
C THR A 84 6.33 5.50 -0.14
N ASN A 85 6.14 6.81 0.00
CA ASN A 85 4.85 7.39 0.39
C ASN A 85 3.99 7.67 -0.86
N GLY A 86 3.15 6.71 -1.23
CA GLY A 86 2.39 6.74 -2.47
C GLY A 86 3.19 6.29 -3.71
N PHE A 87 2.47 5.92 -4.77
CA PHE A 87 3.06 5.43 -6.02
C PHE A 87 2.07 5.51 -7.19
N THR A 88 2.48 6.12 -8.30
CA THR A 88 1.66 6.22 -9.53
C THR A 88 2.08 5.21 -10.59
N GLY A 89 1.32 5.13 -11.69
CA GLY A 89 1.67 4.29 -12.84
C GLY A 89 1.26 2.82 -12.72
N ILE A 90 0.47 2.46 -11.70
CA ILE A 90 -0.08 1.11 -11.55
C ILE A 90 -1.43 1.05 -12.27
N GLY A 91 -1.38 0.85 -13.59
CA GLY A 91 -2.58 0.77 -14.42
C GLY A 91 -3.41 2.04 -14.37
N ARG A 92 -4.65 1.96 -13.86
CA ARG A 92 -5.59 3.09 -13.73
C ARG A 92 -5.81 3.54 -12.29
N VAL A 93 -4.93 3.13 -11.37
CA VAL A 93 -5.00 3.52 -9.96
C VAL A 93 -3.68 4.14 -9.52
N ALA A 94 -3.75 4.97 -8.49
CA ALA A 94 -2.59 5.43 -7.74
C ALA A 94 -2.65 4.84 -6.34
N LEU A 95 -1.49 4.46 -5.79
CA LEU A 95 -1.36 4.18 -4.37
C LEU A 95 -1.25 5.51 -3.64
N LEU A 96 -2.19 5.72 -2.72
CA LEU A 96 -2.31 6.97 -1.98
C LEU A 96 -1.12 7.16 -1.03
N PRO A 97 -0.68 8.41 -0.84
CA PRO A 97 0.22 8.72 0.24
C PRO A 97 -0.52 8.64 1.59
N VAL A 98 0.23 8.43 2.66
CA VAL A 98 -0.22 8.05 4.01
C VAL A 98 -1.17 9.08 4.64
N GLU A 99 -1.03 10.35 4.28
CA GLU A 99 -1.92 11.43 4.70
C GLU A 99 -3.32 11.36 4.05
N GLN A 100 -3.44 10.69 2.90
CA GLN A 100 -4.71 10.46 2.19
C GLN A 100 -5.31 9.08 2.49
N VAL A 101 -4.57 8.20 3.16
CA VAL A 101 -5.07 6.88 3.58
C VAL A 101 -5.98 7.05 4.79
N GLY A 102 -7.17 6.44 4.73
CA GLY A 102 -8.16 6.50 5.79
C GLY A 102 -9.35 5.57 5.55
N TRP A 103 -10.34 5.64 6.44
CA TRP A 103 -11.56 4.86 6.34
C TRP A 103 -12.38 5.28 5.11
N PHE A 104 -12.95 4.30 4.39
CA PHE A 104 -13.57 4.52 3.07
C PHE A 104 -14.67 5.62 3.05
N PRO A 105 -15.58 5.73 4.04
CA PRO A 105 -16.54 6.83 4.14
C PRO A 105 -15.90 8.21 4.35
N ASP A 106 -14.77 8.28 5.07
CA ASP A 106 -14.05 9.54 5.30
C ASP A 106 -13.24 9.95 4.06
N ALA A 107 -12.76 8.98 3.29
CA ALA A 107 -12.02 9.18 2.04
C ALA A 107 -12.92 9.56 0.85
N LEU A 108 -14.24 9.30 0.92
CA LEU A 108 -15.23 9.62 -0.11
C LEU A 108 -16.46 10.33 0.50
N PRO A 109 -16.44 11.67 0.65
CA PRO A 109 -17.59 12.39 1.20
C PRO A 109 -18.84 12.15 0.34
N GLY A 110 -19.89 11.60 0.98
CA GLY A 110 -21.19 11.28 0.34
C GLY A 110 -21.60 9.81 0.37
N VAL A 111 -20.70 8.90 0.78
CA VAL A 111 -21.05 7.50 1.08
C VAL A 111 -21.49 7.43 2.55
N GLY A 112 -22.67 6.86 2.83
CA GLY A 112 -23.24 6.82 4.18
C GLY A 112 -22.25 6.32 5.23
N ALA A 113 -22.14 7.05 6.35
CA ALA A 113 -21.20 6.78 7.43
C ALA A 113 -21.53 5.46 8.14
N GLY A 114 -20.99 4.35 7.63
CA GLY A 114 -20.80 3.16 8.45
C GLY A 114 -19.67 3.44 9.43
N ALA A 115 -19.89 3.16 10.72
CA ALA A 115 -18.85 3.23 11.74
C ALA A 115 -17.59 2.48 11.26
N PRO A 116 -16.37 2.97 11.56
CA PRO A 116 -15.16 2.25 11.23
C PRO A 116 -15.25 0.82 11.77
N PRO A 117 -14.81 -0.20 11.01
CA PRO A 117 -14.81 -1.56 11.49
C PRO A 117 -13.97 -1.58 12.77
N PRO A 118 -14.38 -2.36 13.78
CA PRO A 118 -13.50 -2.57 14.93
C PRO A 118 -12.14 -3.00 14.39
N GLY A 119 -11.06 -2.41 14.92
CA GLY A 119 -9.68 -2.71 14.54
C GLY A 119 -9.43 -4.22 14.49
N PRO A 120 -8.37 -4.69 13.79
CA PRO A 120 -8.19 -6.09 13.44
C PRO A 120 -8.46 -6.98 14.65
N ARG A 121 -9.59 -7.70 14.61
CA ARG A 121 -9.96 -8.64 15.66
C ARG A 121 -8.86 -9.67 15.69
N ALA A 122 -8.14 -9.76 16.82
CA ALA A 122 -7.14 -10.79 17.01
C ALA A 122 -7.75 -12.12 16.54
N ALA A 123 -7.09 -12.76 15.55
CA ALA A 123 -7.54 -14.06 15.08
C ALA A 123 -7.72 -14.94 16.33
N PRO A 124 -8.87 -15.64 16.48
CA PRO A 124 -9.01 -16.55 17.62
C PRO A 124 -7.81 -17.50 17.58
N ALA A 125 -7.12 -17.63 18.71
CA ALA A 125 -6.07 -18.63 18.86
C ALA A 125 -6.67 -19.96 18.40
N LEU A 126 -6.13 -20.53 17.32
CA LEU A 126 -6.49 -21.88 16.92
C LEU A 126 -6.28 -22.74 18.17
N PRO A 127 -7.29 -23.51 18.61
CA PRO A 127 -7.08 -24.40 19.74
C PRO A 127 -5.90 -25.30 19.40
N ALA A 128 -4.95 -25.39 20.33
CA ALA A 128 -3.84 -26.32 20.23
C ALA A 128 -4.40 -27.70 19.85
N ASP A 129 -3.84 -28.27 18.81
CA ASP A 129 -4.15 -29.59 18.31
C ASP A 129 -4.21 -30.55 19.51
N ARG A 130 -5.42 -31.05 19.79
CA ARG A 130 -5.64 -32.02 20.86
C ARG A 130 -4.98 -33.29 20.35
N THR A 131 -3.76 -33.55 20.80
CA THR A 131 -3.12 -34.85 20.62
C THR A 131 -4.08 -35.92 21.12
N ASP A 132 -4.52 -36.75 20.19
CA ASP A 132 -5.34 -37.93 20.44
C ASP A 132 -4.46 -38.99 21.11
N ASP A 133 -4.41 -38.98 22.44
CA ASP A 133 -3.94 -40.11 23.24
C ASP A 133 -5.07 -41.15 23.33
N GLY A 134 -5.26 -41.88 22.24
CA GLY A 134 -6.12 -43.05 22.18
C GLY A 134 -5.34 -44.33 22.49
N GLY A 135 -5.15 -44.62 23.77
CA GLY A 135 -4.73 -45.94 24.26
C GLY A 135 -5.92 -46.90 24.37
N GLY A 136 -5.75 -48.12 23.87
CA GLY A 136 -6.67 -49.25 24.01
C GLY A 136 -6.10 -50.50 23.38
#